data_AF-A0A316NNF8-F1
#
_entry.id   AF-A0A316NNF8-F1
#
_cell.length_a   1.000
_cell.length_b   1.000
_cell.length_c   1.000
_cell.angle_alpha   90.00
_cell.angle_beta   90.00
_cell.angle_gamma   90.00
#
_symmetry.space_group_name_H-M   'P 1'
#
loop_
_entity.id
_entity.type
_entity.pdbx_description
1 polymer ?
#
loop_
_entity_poly.entity_id
_entity_poly.type
_entity_poly.pdbx_seq_one_letter_code
_entity_poly.pdbx_strand_id
1 'polypeptide(L)'
;MVEILAEYLSKGFITMLTISMPCVLVAAGIGLVVGILQAVTQVQEQTIAAAPKILGVFLVIIIGGFGFIRLLTNLFYEGMALAFNGVSKSDQYVLSSDYYKYTSPFKGEMNDRFKNIGDIDYIMRHPGNIPFINNEERLRDTRTNRMPNTRPDFNETKTILGR
;
A
#
# COMPACT_ATOMS: atom_id res chain seq x y z
N MET A 1 -0.74 -11.33 19.73
CA MET A 1 -1.29 -10.76 18.46
C MET A 1 -2.63 -10.08 18.72
N VAL A 2 -3.69 -10.80 19.11
CA VAL A 2 -5.04 -10.22 19.31
C VAL A 2 -5.08 -9.12 20.40
N GLU A 3 -4.40 -9.33 21.52
CA GLU A 3 -4.37 -8.37 22.64
C GLU A 3 -3.73 -7.03 22.24
N ILE A 4 -2.58 -7.08 21.55
CA ILE A 4 -1.86 -5.93 21.02
C ILE A 4 -2.72 -5.17 19.98
N LEU A 5 -3.47 -5.93 19.16
CA LEU A 5 -4.39 -5.36 18.18
C LEU A 5 -5.56 -4.62 18.85
N ALA A 6 -6.13 -5.21 19.91
CA ALA A 6 -7.23 -4.62 20.66
C ALA A 6 -6.81 -3.36 21.44
N GLU A 7 -5.61 -3.36 22.01
CA GLU A 7 -5.02 -2.20 22.68
C GLU A 7 -4.82 -1.03 21.70
N TYR A 8 -4.27 -1.33 20.52
CA TYR A 8 -4.05 -0.33 19.49
C TYR A 8 -5.35 0.22 18.88
N LEU A 9 -6.38 -0.62 18.70
CA LEU A 9 -7.72 -0.19 18.32
C LEU A 9 -8.30 0.79 19.36
N SER A 10 -8.21 0.45 20.64
CA SER A 10 -8.68 1.31 21.73
C SER A 10 -7.95 2.65 21.74
N LYS A 11 -6.63 2.65 21.55
CA LYS A 11 -5.83 3.88 21.42
C LYS A 11 -6.25 4.73 20.22
N GLY A 12 -6.57 4.10 19.08
CA GLY A 12 -7.11 4.76 17.90
C GLY A 12 -8.45 5.46 18.18
N PHE A 13 -9.38 4.78 18.86
CA PHE A 13 -10.65 5.37 19.28
C PHE A 13 -10.48 6.56 20.22
N ILE A 14 -9.61 6.44 21.23
CA ILE A 14 -9.32 7.55 22.16
C ILE A 14 -8.73 8.74 21.40
N THR A 15 -7.85 8.49 20.43
CA THR A 15 -7.25 9.56 19.61
C THR A 15 -8.31 10.27 18.77
N MET A 16 -9.21 9.52 18.12
CA MET A 16 -10.33 10.08 17.36
C MET A 16 -11.26 10.91 18.25
N LEU A 17 -11.57 10.42 19.45
CA LEU A 17 -12.42 11.11 20.40
C LEU A 17 -11.76 12.40 20.90
N THR A 18 -10.46 12.36 21.18
CA THR A 18 -9.66 13.51 21.63
C THR A 18 -9.61 14.61 20.57
N ILE A 19 -9.51 14.25 19.29
CA ILE A 19 -9.51 15.21 18.18
C ILE A 19 -10.90 15.81 17.97
N SER A 20 -11.95 14.99 18.02
CA SER A 20 -13.31 15.43 17.75
C SER A 20 -13.93 16.22 18.91
N MET A 21 -13.62 15.89 20.17
CA MET A 21 -14.17 16.53 21.36
C MET A 21 -14.09 18.07 21.35
N PRO A 22 -12.92 18.73 21.16
CA PRO A 22 -12.83 20.19 21.14
C PRO A 22 -13.58 20.80 19.94
N CYS A 23 -13.55 20.13 18.79
CA CYS A 23 -14.24 20.58 17.58
C CYS A 23 -15.77 20.57 17.77
N VAL A 24 -16.29 19.47 18.31
CA VAL A 24 -17.72 19.28 18.59
C VAL A 24 -18.21 20.23 19.67
N LEU A 25 -17.44 20.43 20.74
CA LEU A 25 -17.83 21.31 21.85
C LEU A 25 -17.98 22.76 21.38
N VAL A 26 -17.04 23.26 20.58
CA VAL A 26 -17.14 24.61 20.01
C VAL A 26 -18.27 24.70 18.99
N ALA A 27 -18.43 23.70 18.12
CA ALA A 27 -19.53 23.66 17.15
C ALA A 27 -20.91 23.68 17.84
N ALA A 28 -21.04 22.96 18.96
CA ALA A 28 -22.25 22.92 19.77
C ALA A 28 -22.50 24.26 20.48
N GLY A 29 -21.47 24.84 21.10
CA GLY A 29 -21.59 26.14 21.78
C GLY A 29 -22.00 27.26 20.83
N ILE A 30 -21.34 27.38 19.69
CA ILE A 30 -21.67 28.40 18.68
C ILE A 30 -23.02 28.11 18.04
N GLY A 31 -23.32 26.84 17.74
CA GLY A 31 -24.62 26.44 17.20
C GLY A 31 -25.78 26.79 18.15
N LEU A 32 -25.59 26.65 19.46
CA LEU A 32 -26.58 27.02 20.47
C LEU A 32 -26.78 28.54 20.52
N VAL A 33 -25.69 29.32 20.57
CA VAL A 33 -25.77 30.79 20.59
C VAL A 33 -26.46 31.32 19.34
N VAL A 34 -26.07 30.83 18.17
CA VAL A 34 -26.66 31.25 16.90
C VAL A 34 -28.12 30.79 16.78
N GLY A 35 -28.46 29.61 17.27
CA GLY A 35 -29.84 29.10 17.29
C GLY A 35 -30.77 29.97 18.15
N ILE A 36 -30.29 30.45 19.30
CA ILE A 36 -31.06 31.39 20.14
C ILE A 36 -31.25 32.73 19.40
N LEU A 37 -30.20 33.25 18.75
CA LEU A 37 -30.27 34.50 17.98
C LEU A 37 -31.24 34.38 16.80
N GLN A 38 -31.29 33.22 16.12
CA GLN A 38 -32.31 32.95 15.09
C GLN A 38 -33.72 32.93 15.67
N ALA A 39 -33.92 32.32 16.84
CA ALA A 39 -35.25 32.21 17.45
C ALA A 39 -35.79 33.57 17.92
N VAL A 40 -34.94 34.45 18.47
CA VAL A 40 -35.34 35.75 19.03
C VAL A 40 -35.61 36.79 17.95
N THR A 41 -34.83 36.80 16.86
CA THR A 41 -34.92 37.83 15.82
C THR A 41 -35.90 37.50 14.69
N GLN A 42 -36.48 36.30 14.68
CA GLN A 42 -37.34 35.78 13.60
C GLN A 42 -36.68 35.80 12.21
N VAL A 43 -35.35 35.90 12.13
CA VAL A 43 -34.59 35.88 10.87
C VAL A 43 -34.38 34.41 10.46
N GLN A 44 -35.23 33.94 9.55
CA GLN A 44 -35.19 32.57 8.99
C GLN A 44 -34.24 32.43 7.79
N GLU A 45 -33.29 33.35 7.62
CA GLU A 45 -32.24 33.19 6.61
C GLU A 45 -31.21 32.14 7.07
N GLN A 46 -31.33 30.92 6.57
CA GLN A 46 -30.44 29.79 6.89
C GLN A 46 -28.96 30.09 6.61
N THR A 47 -28.66 30.98 5.67
CA THR A 47 -27.30 31.37 5.26
C THR A 47 -26.58 32.21 6.32
N ILE A 48 -27.27 33.14 7.00
CA ILE A 48 -26.67 34.01 8.01
C ILE A 48 -26.31 33.23 9.28
N ALA A 49 -27.09 32.21 9.63
CA ALA A 49 -26.81 31.37 10.80
C ALA A 49 -25.72 30.31 10.56
N ALA A 50 -25.46 29.94 9.31
CA ALA A 50 -24.41 28.98 8.99
C ALA A 50 -23.01 29.60 9.10
N ALA A 51 -22.85 30.87 8.73
CA ALA A 51 -21.55 31.53 8.67
C ALA A 51 -20.79 31.59 10.02
N PRO A 52 -21.41 31.97 11.16
CA PRO A 52 -20.72 32.03 12.45
C PRO A 52 -20.27 30.64 12.92
N LYS A 53 -21.07 29.60 12.65
CA LYS A 53 -20.74 28.22 13.03
C LYS A 53 -19.51 27.72 12.27
N ILE A 54 -19.44 27.98 10.96
CA ILE A 54 -18.29 27.59 10.13
C ILE A 54 -17.02 28.32 10.56
N LEU A 55 -17.12 29.64 10.77
CA LEU A 55 -15.99 30.44 11.24
C LEU A 55 -15.43 29.95 12.58
N GLY A 56 -16.33 29.60 13.51
CA GLY A 56 -15.94 29.06 14.81
C GLY A 56 -15.18 27.74 14.74
N VAL A 57 -15.69 26.78 13.97
CA VAL A 57 -15.02 25.49 13.75
C VAL A 57 -13.68 25.69 13.02
N PHE A 58 -13.65 26.57 12.03
CA PHE A 58 -12.43 26.90 11.30
C PHE A 58 -11.33 27.46 12.22
N LEU A 59 -11.69 28.34 13.15
CA LEU A 59 -10.77 28.91 14.13
C LEU A 59 -10.21 27.84 15.07
N VAL A 60 -11.04 26.90 15.53
CA VAL A 60 -10.60 25.75 16.32
C VAL A 60 -9.64 24.85 15.57
N ILE A 61 -9.89 24.61 14.28
CA ILE A 61 -8.99 23.80 13.46
C ILE A 61 -7.66 24.53 13.22
N ILE A 62 -7.64 25.86 13.08
CA ILE A 62 -6.38 26.61 12.95
C ILE A 62 -5.56 26.51 14.24
N ILE A 63 -6.18 26.75 15.39
CA ILE A 63 -5.48 26.72 16.68
C ILE A 63 -5.08 25.28 17.06
N GLY A 64 -6.00 24.32 16.89
CA GLY A 64 -5.81 22.92 17.24
C GLY A 64 -5.12 22.07 16.17
N GLY A 65 -5.01 22.56 14.95
CA GLY A 65 -4.58 21.79 13.78
C GLY A 65 -3.18 21.22 13.91
N PHE A 66 -2.24 21.98 14.47
CA PHE A 66 -0.89 21.49 14.76
C PHE A 66 -0.90 20.34 15.77
N GLY A 67 -1.76 20.41 16.80
CA GLY A 67 -1.92 19.33 17.79
C GLY A 67 -2.57 18.08 17.20
N PHE A 68 -3.63 18.25 16.40
CA PHE A 68 -4.31 17.13 15.74
C PHE A 68 -3.39 16.38 14.78
N ILE A 69 -2.56 17.10 14.01
CA ILE A 69 -1.58 16.47 13.13
C ILE A 69 -0.58 15.63 13.94
N ARG A 70 -0.09 16.14 15.08
CA ARG A 70 0.87 15.42 15.94
C ARG A 70 0.26 14.13 16.49
N LEU A 71 -0.99 14.17 16.95
CA LEU A 71 -1.71 13.00 17.45
C LEU A 71 -1.89 11.93 16.37
N LEU A 72 -2.32 12.32 15.17
CA LEU A 72 -2.50 11.41 14.04
C LEU A 72 -1.17 10.83 13.57
N THR A 73 -0.13 11.64 13.47
CA THR A 73 1.20 11.20 13.07
C THR A 73 1.79 10.23 14.09
N ASN A 74 1.64 10.48 15.41
CA ASN A 74 2.10 9.56 16.45
C ASN A 74 1.39 8.21 16.37
N LEU A 75 0.05 8.22 16.23
CA LEU A 75 -0.72 7.00 16.02
C LEU A 75 -0.19 6.27 14.77
N PHE A 76 -0.09 6.95 13.64
CA PHE A 76 0.38 6.36 12.38
C PHE A 76 1.78 5.72 12.49
N TYR A 77 2.74 6.39 13.13
CA TYR A 77 4.09 5.84 13.34
C TYR A 77 4.07 4.57 14.21
N GLU A 78 3.32 4.56 15.30
CA GLU A 78 3.22 3.39 16.17
C GLU A 78 2.53 2.22 15.46
N GLY A 79 1.45 2.49 14.71
CA GLY A 79 0.75 1.46 13.94
C GLY A 79 1.62 0.86 12.84
N MET A 80 2.42 1.70 12.17
CA MET A 80 3.38 1.25 11.18
C MET A 80 4.50 0.40 11.81
N ALA A 81 5.02 0.83 12.96
CA ALA A 81 6.02 0.06 13.69
C ALA A 81 5.50 -1.31 14.14
N LEU A 82 4.24 -1.36 14.60
CA LEU A 82 3.52 -2.59 14.94
C LEU A 82 3.26 -3.47 13.71
N ALA A 83 2.88 -2.89 12.58
CA ALA A 83 2.67 -3.64 11.35
C ALA A 83 3.97 -4.30 10.88
N PHE A 84 5.09 -3.57 10.83
CA PHE A 84 6.35 -4.13 10.35
C PHE A 84 7.01 -5.09 11.35
N ASN A 85 6.98 -4.80 12.66
CA ASN A 85 7.57 -5.71 13.66
C ASN A 85 6.66 -6.89 14.04
N GLY A 86 5.33 -6.70 13.99
CA GLY A 86 4.34 -7.70 14.35
C GLY A 86 4.02 -8.68 13.22
N VAL A 87 3.99 -8.23 11.95
CA VAL A 87 3.63 -9.08 10.80
C VAL A 87 4.83 -9.82 10.23
N SER A 88 6.03 -9.24 10.22
CA SER A 88 7.20 -9.84 9.56
C SER A 88 7.85 -11.01 10.31
N LYS A 89 7.43 -11.31 11.55
CA LYS A 89 7.97 -12.43 12.34
C LYS A 89 7.08 -13.67 12.37
N SER A 90 5.88 -13.62 11.79
CA SER A 90 5.06 -14.82 11.58
C SER A 90 5.40 -15.39 10.20
N ASP A 91 6.09 -16.53 10.18
CA ASP A 91 6.55 -17.32 9.02
C ASP A 91 5.49 -17.67 7.94
N GLN A 92 4.27 -17.15 8.03
CA GLN A 92 3.12 -17.55 7.21
C GLN A 92 2.88 -16.67 5.97
N TYR A 93 3.42 -15.45 5.92
CA TYR A 93 3.12 -14.49 4.82
C TYR A 93 4.34 -13.77 4.24
N VAL A 94 5.53 -13.99 4.78
CA VAL A 94 6.79 -13.52 4.18
C VAL A 94 7.46 -14.74 3.55
N LEU A 95 7.85 -14.58 2.30
CA LEU A 95 8.63 -15.56 1.58
C LEU A 95 9.85 -15.95 2.44
N SER A 96 10.08 -17.24 2.67
CA SER A 96 11.18 -17.71 3.53
C SER A 96 12.48 -17.01 3.14
N SER A 97 13.38 -16.79 4.11
CA SER A 97 14.65 -16.09 3.85
C SER A 97 15.38 -16.66 2.62
N ASP A 98 15.17 -17.92 2.24
CA ASP A 98 15.76 -18.57 1.07
C ASP A 98 15.01 -18.37 -0.26
N TYR A 99 14.01 -17.49 -0.35
CA TYR A 99 13.18 -17.34 -1.56
C TYR A 99 13.98 -16.82 -2.77
N TYR A 100 15.06 -16.07 -2.54
CA TYR A 100 15.99 -15.63 -3.58
C TYR A 100 16.70 -16.80 -4.29
N LYS A 101 16.63 -18.03 -3.74
CA LYS A 101 17.19 -19.23 -4.36
C LYS A 101 16.32 -19.77 -5.51
N TYR A 102 15.04 -19.39 -5.55
CA TYR A 102 14.05 -19.96 -6.48
C TYR A 102 13.44 -18.94 -7.45
N THR A 103 13.65 -17.63 -7.25
CA THR A 103 13.03 -16.55 -8.04
C THR A 103 13.96 -15.88 -9.06
N SER A 104 15.21 -16.33 -9.16
CA SER A 104 16.14 -15.82 -10.16
C SER A 104 16.13 -16.77 -11.38
N PRO A 105 15.28 -16.53 -12.40
CA PRO A 105 15.17 -17.38 -13.59
C PRO A 105 16.47 -17.48 -14.41
N PHE A 106 17.51 -16.71 -14.05
CA PHE A 106 18.78 -16.64 -14.77
C PHE A 106 20.02 -16.82 -13.88
N LYS A 107 19.89 -17.17 -12.58
CA LYS A 107 21.07 -17.26 -11.68
C LYS A 107 21.99 -18.44 -12.00
N GLY A 108 21.46 -19.51 -12.58
CA GLY A 108 22.26 -20.62 -13.12
C GLY A 108 22.75 -20.37 -14.55
N GLU A 109 22.11 -19.45 -15.28
CA GLU A 109 22.35 -19.21 -16.71
C GLU A 109 23.24 -17.99 -16.97
N MET A 110 23.44 -17.12 -15.97
CA MET A 110 24.40 -16.01 -16.03
C MET A 110 25.86 -16.46 -15.77
N ASN A 111 26.28 -17.61 -16.30
CA ASN A 111 27.69 -18.03 -16.26
C ASN A 111 28.48 -17.59 -17.50
N ASP A 112 27.81 -16.99 -18.48
CA ASP A 112 28.46 -16.44 -19.66
C ASP A 112 29.14 -15.12 -19.32
N ARG A 113 30.33 -15.25 -18.72
CA ARG A 113 31.36 -14.24 -18.93
C ARG A 113 31.55 -14.16 -20.43
N PHE A 114 31.16 -13.04 -21.04
CA PHE A 114 31.44 -12.66 -22.44
C PHE A 114 32.93 -12.84 -22.74
N LYS A 115 33.33 -14.08 -23.01
CA LYS A 115 34.70 -14.49 -23.29
C LYS A 115 34.64 -14.99 -24.71
N ASN A 116 34.99 -14.08 -25.61
CA ASN A 116 35.57 -14.26 -26.95
C ASN A 116 35.00 -13.20 -27.89
N ILE A 117 35.52 -11.98 -27.72
CA ILE A 117 35.51 -10.98 -28.78
C ILE A 117 36.50 -11.47 -29.83
N GLY A 118 35.98 -11.92 -30.98
CA GLY A 118 36.82 -12.40 -32.09
C GLY A 118 36.11 -12.78 -33.39
N ASP A 119 34.79 -12.93 -33.45
CA ASP A 119 34.15 -13.65 -34.57
C ASP A 119 33.52 -12.75 -35.65
N ILE A 120 34.16 -11.64 -36.02
CA ILE A 120 33.70 -10.83 -37.17
C ILE A 120 33.89 -11.60 -38.49
N ASP A 121 35.00 -12.33 -38.65
CA ASP A 121 35.28 -13.14 -39.87
C ASP A 121 34.30 -14.32 -40.03
N TYR A 122 33.91 -14.94 -38.92
CA TYR A 122 32.95 -16.06 -38.92
C TYR A 122 31.54 -15.61 -39.35
N ILE A 123 31.11 -14.42 -38.91
CA ILE A 123 29.82 -13.82 -39.28
C ILE A 123 29.82 -13.41 -40.76
N MET A 124 30.94 -12.93 -41.30
CA MET A 124 31.05 -12.58 -42.72
C MET A 124 30.91 -13.81 -43.64
N ARG A 125 31.35 -14.98 -43.19
CA ARG A 125 31.28 -16.23 -43.97
C ARG A 125 29.94 -16.95 -43.86
N HIS A 126 29.14 -16.68 -42.83
CA HIS A 126 27.83 -17.30 -42.61
C HIS A 126 26.73 -16.25 -42.42
N PRO A 127 26.34 -15.53 -43.48
CA PRO A 127 25.33 -14.48 -43.44
C PRO A 127 23.93 -15.10 -43.25
N GLY A 128 23.53 -15.33 -42.00
CA GLY A 128 22.22 -15.89 -41.65
C GLY A 128 22.21 -16.65 -40.33
N ASN A 129 23.36 -17.09 -39.83
CA ASN A 129 23.47 -17.74 -38.54
C ASN A 129 24.00 -16.74 -37.51
N ILE A 130 23.16 -16.37 -36.54
CA ILE A 130 23.55 -15.52 -35.43
C ILE A 130 24.29 -16.39 -34.41
N PRO A 131 25.60 -16.19 -34.15
CA PRO A 131 26.42 -17.13 -33.38
C PRO A 131 26.08 -17.16 -31.87
N PHE A 132 25.15 -16.33 -31.42
CA PHE A 132 24.83 -16.11 -30.01
C PHE A 132 23.47 -16.68 -29.59
N ILE A 133 22.78 -17.44 -30.46
CA ILE A 133 21.49 -18.07 -30.11
C ILE A 133 21.72 -19.56 -29.99
N ASN A 134 21.93 -20.03 -28.76
CA ASN A 134 21.94 -21.45 -28.47
C ASN A 134 20.49 -21.92 -28.39
N ASN A 135 20.12 -23.00 -29.10
CA ASN A 135 18.78 -23.60 -28.98
C ASN A 135 18.43 -24.04 -27.55
N GLU A 136 19.43 -24.08 -26.66
CA GLU A 136 19.33 -24.35 -25.23
C GLU A 136 18.81 -23.15 -24.40
N GLU A 137 18.95 -21.91 -24.89
CA GLU A 137 18.40 -20.68 -24.25
C GLU A 137 16.88 -20.53 -24.44
N ARG A 138 16.26 -21.48 -25.15
CA ARG A 138 14.82 -21.51 -25.33
C ARG A 138 14.19 -21.91 -23.99
N LEU A 139 13.68 -20.91 -23.26
CA LEU A 139 13.00 -21.05 -21.96
C LEU A 139 12.18 -22.36 -21.91
N ARG A 140 12.70 -23.36 -21.19
CA ARG A 140 11.95 -24.60 -20.93
C ARG A 140 10.93 -24.28 -19.84
N ASP A 141 9.67 -24.23 -20.24
CA ASP A 141 8.55 -23.95 -19.36
C ASP A 141 8.49 -25.01 -18.24
N THR A 142 9.06 -24.66 -17.09
CA THR A 142 9.19 -25.55 -15.93
C THR A 142 8.01 -25.27 -15.02
N ARG A 143 7.21 -26.30 -14.75
CA ARG A 143 5.99 -26.17 -13.95
C ARG A 143 6.35 -25.69 -12.54
N THR A 144 5.78 -24.57 -12.12
CA THR A 144 5.85 -24.11 -10.74
C THR A 144 5.01 -25.03 -9.85
N ASN A 145 5.40 -25.19 -8.58
CA ASN A 145 4.61 -25.98 -7.64
C ASN A 145 3.31 -25.23 -7.33
N ARG A 146 2.18 -25.71 -7.88
CA ARG A 146 0.86 -25.07 -7.74
C ARG A 146 0.00 -25.78 -6.70
N MET A 147 -0.92 -25.03 -6.10
CA MET A 147 -1.95 -25.56 -5.21
C MET A 147 -2.85 -26.55 -5.96
N PRO A 148 -3.52 -27.52 -5.28
CA PRO A 148 -4.27 -28.61 -5.93
C PRO A 148 -5.40 -28.20 -6.89
N ASN A 149 -5.79 -26.93 -6.94
CA ASN A 149 -6.90 -26.45 -7.77
C ASN A 149 -6.66 -25.05 -8.36
N THR A 150 -5.66 -24.90 -9.23
CA THR A 150 -5.44 -23.67 -10.01
C THR A 150 -5.91 -23.85 -11.46
N ARG A 151 -6.57 -22.81 -12.01
CA ARG A 151 -6.93 -22.76 -13.44
C ARG A 151 -5.67 -22.81 -14.33
N PRO A 152 -5.71 -23.46 -15.51
CA PRO A 152 -4.55 -23.52 -16.41
C PRO A 152 -4.15 -22.12 -16.88
N ASP A 153 -2.84 -21.87 -16.96
CA ASP A 153 -2.35 -20.60 -17.53
C ASP A 153 -2.49 -20.63 -19.06
N PHE A 154 -2.35 -19.48 -19.71
CA PHE A 154 -2.50 -19.31 -21.15
C PHE A 154 -1.53 -20.20 -21.95
N ASN A 155 -0.29 -20.34 -21.50
CA ASN A 155 0.69 -21.23 -22.13
C ASN A 155 0.36 -22.72 -21.95
N GLU A 156 -0.16 -23.11 -20.78
CA GLU A 156 -0.60 -24.49 -20.55
C GLU A 156 -1.88 -24.81 -21.33
N THR A 157 -2.80 -23.86 -21.41
CA THR A 157 -4.04 -24.00 -22.19
C THR A 157 -3.70 -24.26 -23.65
N LYS A 158 -2.73 -23.53 -24.20
CA LYS A 158 -2.20 -23.74 -25.55
C LYS A 158 -1.58 -25.12 -25.72
N THR A 159 -0.76 -25.54 -24.76
CA THR A 159 -0.14 -26.87 -24.74
C THR A 159 -1.19 -27.99 -24.67
N ILE A 160 -2.24 -27.83 -23.85
CA ILE A 160 -3.36 -28.78 -23.70
C ILE A 160 -4.22 -28.82 -24.96
N LEU A 161 -4.43 -27.69 -25.65
CA LEU A 161 -5.14 -27.62 -26.93
C LEU A 161 -4.28 -28.04 -28.13
N GLY A 162 -3.00 -28.38 -27.93
CA GLY A 162 -2.08 -28.78 -28.99
C GLY A 162 -1.81 -27.67 -30.02
N ARG A 163 -1.84 -26.40 -29.58
CA ARG A 163 -1.65 -25.20 -30.42
C ARG A 163 -0.49 -24.34 -29.97
#